data_AF-R7VLJ3-F1
#
_entry.id   AF-R7VLJ3-F1
#
_cell.length_a   1.000
_cell.length_b   1.000
_cell.length_c   1.000
_cell.angle_alpha   90.00
_cell.angle_beta   90.00
_cell.angle_gamma   90.00
#
_symmetry.space_group_name_H-M   'P 1'
#
loop_
_entity.id
_entity.type
_entity.pdbx_description
1 polymer ?
#
loop_
_entity_poly.entity_id
_entity_poly.type
_entity_poly.pdbx_seq_one_letter_code
_entity_poly.pdbx_strand_id
1 'polypeptide(L)' 'GIEYSGKLSSTVSGLTCQRWDSQQPHIHFHTADYFYPELDVSAAHNFCRNPSNDRNGPWCYTTDPDINREYCDVPFCA' A
#
# COMPACT_ATOMS: atom_id res chain seq x y z
N GLY A 1 -8.68 -0.55 -8.96
CA GLY A 1 -7.96 -0.96 -7.75
C GLY A 1 -6.47 -1.05 -7.99
N ILE A 2 -6.02 -1.85 -8.96
CA ILE A 2 -4.60 -2.00 -9.33
C ILE A 2 -4.00 -0.68 -9.83
N GLU A 3 -4.74 0.06 -10.65
CA GLU A 3 -4.31 1.35 -11.21
C GLU A 3 -4.45 2.53 -10.23
N TYR A 4 -4.80 2.27 -8.96
CA TYR A 4 -4.97 3.34 -7.98
C TYR A 4 -3.61 3.98 -7.67
N SER A 5 -3.42 5.20 -8.16
CA SER A 5 -2.24 6.05 -7.92
C SER A 5 -2.52 7.20 -6.94
N GLY A 6 -3.58 7.08 -6.15
CA GLY A 6 -3.93 8.08 -5.13
C GLY A 6 -2.89 8.15 -4.00
N LYS A 7 -3.03 9.18 -3.15
CA LYS A 7 -2.06 9.52 -2.09
C LYS A 7 -2.53 9.16 -0.68
N LEU A 8 -3.55 8.31 -0.55
CA LEU A 8 -4.00 7.85 0.77
C LEU A 8 -2.90 7.01 1.41
N SER A 9 -2.49 7.32 2.64
CA SER A 9 -1.37 6.68 3.35
C SER A 9 -1.78 6.18 4.74
N SER A 10 -3.07 5.92 4.93
CA SER A 10 -3.65 5.45 6.18
C SER A 10 -4.63 4.30 5.91
N THR A 11 -4.64 3.32 6.79
CA THR A 11 -5.54 2.17 6.72
C THR A 11 -6.96 2.54 7.16
N VAL A 12 -7.91 1.62 7.02
CA VAL A 12 -9.30 1.80 7.49
C VAL A 12 -9.39 2.04 9.00
N SER A 13 -8.46 1.47 9.79
CA SER A 13 -8.39 1.70 11.24
C SER A 13 -7.61 2.96 11.63
N GLY A 14 -7.04 3.68 10.64
CA GLY A 14 -6.25 4.89 10.85
C GLY A 14 -4.77 4.65 11.13
N LEU A 15 -4.26 3.44 10.92
CA LEU A 15 -2.83 3.15 11.07
C LEU A 15 -2.05 3.78 9.93
N THR A 16 -0.84 4.25 10.26
CA THR A 16 0.06 4.80 9.26
C THR A 16 0.61 3.67 8.40
N CYS A 17 0.59 3.86 7.09
CA CYS A 17 1.20 2.91 6.16
C CYS A 17 2.73 2.96 6.26
N GLN A 18 3.36 1.79 6.22
CA GLN A 18 4.78 1.62 5.97
C GLN A 18 5.08 1.93 4.49
N ARG A 19 6.26 2.51 4.23
CA ARG A 19 6.73 2.75 2.85
C ARG A 19 7.02 1.44 2.13
N TRP A 20 6.67 1.37 0.85
CA TRP A 20 6.89 0.20 0.01
C TRP A 20 8.36 -0.08 -0.29
N ASP A 21 9.22 0.93 -0.23
CA ASP A 21 10.67 0.76 -0.35
C ASP A 21 11.36 0.48 1.00
N SER A 22 10.59 0.47 2.10
CA SER A 22 11.09 0.12 3.44
C SER A 22 10.89 -1.38 3.72
N GLN A 23 11.82 -1.97 4.45
CA GLN A 23 11.72 -3.35 4.97
C GLN A 23 11.49 -3.38 6.49
N GLN A 24 11.02 -2.26 7.06
CA GLN A 24 10.71 -2.11 8.48
C GLN A 24 9.39 -1.35 8.68
N PRO A 25 8.57 -1.76 9.67
CA PRO A 25 8.75 -2.93 10.54
C PRO A 25 8.53 -4.28 9.82
N HIS A 26 7.84 -4.30 8.68
CA HIS A 26 7.50 -5.53 7.98
C HIS A 26 8.38 -5.76 6.76
N ILE A 27 9.02 -6.92 6.69
CA ILE A 27 9.77 -7.37 5.52
C ILE A 27 8.79 -7.91 4.47
N HIS A 28 8.99 -7.58 3.20
CA HIS A 28 8.10 -8.00 2.13
C HIS A 28 8.75 -8.00 0.74
N PHE A 29 8.15 -8.74 -0.19
CA PHE A 29 8.63 -8.87 -1.58
C PHE A 29 8.09 -7.80 -2.55
N HIS A 30 7.14 -6.97 -2.12
CA HIS A 30 6.56 -5.88 -2.92
C HIS A 30 7.52 -4.68 -3.04
N THR A 31 8.79 -4.90 -3.38
CA THR A 31 9.79 -3.83 -3.55
C THR A 31 10.17 -3.57 -4.99
N ALA A 32 9.60 -4.33 -5.93
CA ALA A 32 9.89 -4.18 -7.35
C ALA A 32 8.96 -3.15 -8.01
N ASP A 33 9.53 -2.31 -8.86
CA ASP A 33 8.85 -1.18 -9.50
C ASP A 33 7.61 -1.55 -10.32
N TYR A 34 7.61 -2.71 -10.96
CA TYR A 34 6.51 -3.16 -11.83
C TYR A 34 5.20 -3.47 -11.07
N PHE A 35 5.23 -3.54 -9.74
CA PHE A 35 4.02 -3.68 -8.92
C PHE A 35 3.22 -2.38 -8.80
N TYR A 36 3.81 -1.25 -9.17
CA TYR A 36 3.27 0.08 -8.90
C TYR A 36 2.85 0.78 -10.21
N PRO A 37 1.72 1.49 -10.20
CA PRO A 37 1.31 2.31 -11.35
C PRO A 37 2.36 3.34 -11.77
N GLU A 38 3.15 3.84 -10.80
CA GLU A 38 4.22 4.81 -11.01
C GLU A 38 5.44 4.21 -11.73
N LEU A 39 5.55 2.88 -11.82
CA LEU A 39 6.76 2.17 -12.26
C LEU A 39 8.00 2.54 -11.45
N ASP A 40 7.80 2.95 -10.20
CA ASP A 40 8.83 3.28 -9.21
C ASP A 40 8.26 3.05 -7.80
N VAL A 41 8.85 2.11 -7.05
CA VAL A 41 8.43 1.81 -5.67
C VAL A 41 8.64 2.98 -4.72
N SER A 42 9.66 3.81 -4.92
CA SER A 42 9.94 4.99 -4.10
C SER A 42 8.87 6.06 -4.31
N ALA A 43 8.39 6.21 -5.55
CA ALA A 43 7.31 7.14 -5.89
C ALA A 43 5.95 6.73 -5.29
N ALA A 44 5.75 5.43 -5.04
CA ALA A 44 4.58 4.94 -4.32
C ALA A 44 4.60 5.32 -2.82
N HIS A 45 5.73 5.78 -2.29
CA HIS A 45 5.91 6.17 -0.88
C HIS A 45 5.31 5.11 0.07
N ASN A 46 4.37 5.51 0.92
CA ASN A 46 3.55 4.65 1.76
C ASN A 46 2.07 4.74 1.37
N PHE A 47 1.77 5.00 0.10
CA PHE A 47 0.40 5.13 -0.35
C PHE A 47 -0.26 3.75 -0.50
N CYS A 48 -1.57 3.68 -0.29
CA CYS A 48 -2.33 2.45 -0.47
C CYS A 48 -2.23 1.98 -1.92
N ARG A 49 -1.84 0.71 -2.14
CA ARG A 49 -1.64 0.13 -3.47
C ARG A 49 -2.21 -1.28 -3.48
N ASN A 50 -2.34 -1.87 -4.68
CA ASN A 50 -2.85 -3.22 -4.82
C ASN A 50 -1.92 -4.09 -5.67
N PRO A 51 -0.69 -4.36 -5.18
CA PRO A 51 0.31 -5.12 -5.94
C PRO A 51 -0.10 -6.58 -6.14
N SER A 52 -0.97 -7.12 -5.28
CA SER A 52 -1.43 -8.52 -5.35
C SER A 52 -2.69 -8.72 -6.18
N ASN A 53 -3.22 -7.67 -6.82
CA ASN A 53 -4.52 -7.71 -7.52
C ASN A 53 -5.65 -8.31 -6.65
N ASP A 54 -5.71 -7.87 -5.40
CA ASP A 54 -6.75 -8.26 -4.45
C ASP A 54 -8.10 -7.65 -4.85
N ARG A 55 -9.15 -8.45 -4.86
CA ARG A 55 -10.52 -7.98 -5.17
C ARG A 55 -11.09 -7.07 -4.10
N ASN A 56 -10.58 -7.14 -2.87
CA ASN A 56 -11.03 -6.31 -1.75
C ASN A 56 -10.55 -4.86 -1.85
N GLY A 57 -9.57 -4.57 -2.72
CA GLY A 57 -9.09 -3.22 -2.97
C GLY A 57 -7.64 -2.98 -2.52
N PRO A 58 -7.20 -1.71 -2.54
CA PRO A 58 -5.85 -1.35 -2.15
C PRO A 58 -5.64 -1.47 -0.64
N TRP A 59 -4.41 -1.80 -0.28
CA TRP A 59 -3.95 -2.01 1.09
C TRP A 59 -2.54 -1.47 1.24
N CYS A 60 -2.02 -1.46 2.46
CA CYS A 60 -0.61 -1.16 2.73
C CYS A 60 -0.10 -2.00 3.89
N TYR A 61 1.22 -2.19 3.96
CA TYR A 61 1.85 -2.60 5.22
C TYR A 61 1.68 -1.49 6.25
N THR A 62 1.55 -1.82 7.53
CA THR A 62 1.37 -0.78 8.57
C THR A 62 2.68 -0.51 9.30
N THR A 63 2.79 0.62 9.98
CA THR A 63 3.92 0.89 10.88
C THR A 63 3.79 0.20 12.23
N ASP A 64 2.66 -0.47 12.50
CA ASP A 64 2.44 -1.24 13.72
C ASP A 64 3.07 -2.64 13.58
N PRO A 65 4.00 -3.05 14.47
CA PRO A 65 4.62 -4.38 14.44
C PRO A 65 3.62 -5.55 14.59
N ASP A 66 2.48 -5.32 15.24
CA ASP A 66 1.47 -6.35 15.50
C ASP A 66 0.50 -6.50 14.32
N ILE A 67 0.42 -5.51 13.43
CA ILE A 67 -0.50 -5.49 12.28
C ILE A 67 0.31 -5.43 10.99
N ASN A 68 0.51 -6.59 10.36
CA ASN A 68 1.34 -6.68 9.16
C ASN A 68 0.84 -5.81 8.00
N ARG A 69 -0.43 -5.94 7.62
CA ARG A 69 -1.05 -5.17 6.55
C ARG A 69 -2.53 -4.99 6.83
N GLU A 70 -3.08 -3.91 6.32
CA GLU A 70 -4.51 -3.64 6.42
C GLU A 70 -5.00 -2.92 5.16
N TYR A 71 -6.28 -3.11 4.84
CA TYR A 71 -6.92 -2.44 3.71
C TYR A 71 -7.11 -0.95 3.99
N CYS A 72 -7.14 -0.18 2.91
CA CYS A 72 -7.41 1.24 2.98
C CYS A 72 -8.83 1.53 2.53
N ASP A 73 -9.45 2.54 3.14
CA ASP A 73 -10.78 3.02 2.76
C ASP A 73 -10.67 3.95 1.53
N VAL A 74 -10.42 3.34 0.37
CA VAL A 74 -10.36 4.05 -0.91
C VAL A 74 -11.75 4.09 -1.52
N PRO A 75 -12.34 5.28 -1.71
CA PRO A 75 -13.66 5.39 -2.33
C PRO A 75 -13.59 4.87 -3.77
N PHE A 76 -14.62 4.13 -4.18
CA PHE A 76 -14.77 3.72 -5.57
C PHE A 76 -14.90 4.96 -6.46
N CYS A 77 -14.15 4.99 -7.56
CA CYS A 77 -14.35 6.00 -8.59
C CYS A 77 -15.78 5.88 -9.14
N ALA A 78 -16.47 7.02 -9.25
CA ALA A 78 -17.76 7.13 -9.91
C ALA A 78 -17.63 7.07 -11.44
#